data_AF-A0A1H4F3Y8-F1
#
_entry.id   AF-A0A1H4F3Y8-F1
#
_cell.length_a   1.000
_cell.length_b   1.000
_cell.length_c   1.000
_cell.angle_alpha   90.00
_cell.angle_beta   90.00
_cell.angle_gamma   90.00
#
_symmetry.space_group_name_H-M   'P 1'
#
loop_
_entity.id
_entity.type
_entity.pdbx_description
1 polymer ?
#
loop_
_entity_poly.entity_id
_entity_poly.type
_entity_poly.pdbx_seq_one_letter_code
_entity_poly.pdbx_strand_id
1 'polypeptide(L)'
;MNVTRKPVHIFFIEHLLYSVYLFIWLVLAAFVIPKLLVRYANVVPPEVAIWVLPAFMMIPIVAVLYFWLPYSAVRLWVAAGNHNDGIGQYAWRVYAAGIFLVFGFHGVMTLFSVGEFFELV
;
A
#
# COMPACT_ATOMS: atom_id res chain seq x y z
N MET A 1 -19.65 -30.47 -9.34
CA MET A 1 -19.97 -29.04 -9.11
C MET A 1 -18.67 -28.26 -9.14
N ASN A 2 -18.47 -27.42 -10.16
CA ASN A 2 -17.30 -26.55 -10.22
C ASN A 2 -17.57 -25.40 -9.24
N VAL A 3 -16.89 -25.38 -8.09
CA VAL A 3 -17.03 -24.31 -7.10
C VAL A 3 -16.26 -23.10 -7.64
N THR A 4 -16.84 -22.42 -8.63
CA THR A 4 -16.37 -21.11 -9.07
C THR A 4 -16.48 -20.16 -7.90
N ARG A 5 -15.35 -19.92 -7.21
CA ARG A 5 -15.28 -18.97 -6.11
C ARG A 5 -15.80 -17.63 -6.62
N LYS A 6 -16.84 -17.10 -5.97
CA LYS A 6 -17.35 -15.75 -6.28
C LYS A 6 -16.17 -14.76 -6.29
N PRO A 7 -16.06 -13.83 -7.25
CA PRO A 7 -14.94 -12.89 -7.38
C PRO A 7 -14.56 -12.18 -6.06
N VAL A 8 -15.55 -11.93 -5.19
CA VAL A 8 -15.34 -11.34 -3.86
C VAL A 8 -14.48 -12.20 -2.94
N HIS A 9 -14.61 -13.54 -2.97
CA HIS A 9 -13.80 -14.43 -2.14
C HIS A 9 -12.34 -14.46 -2.60
N ILE A 10 -12.13 -14.42 -3.92
CA ILE A 10 -10.78 -14.34 -4.50
C ILE A 10 -10.12 -13.03 -4.07
N PHE A 11 -10.87 -11.93 -4.14
CA PHE A 11 -10.43 -10.62 -3.67
C PHE A 11 -10.02 -10.63 -2.19
N PHE A 12 -10.84 -11.20 -1.29
CA PHE A 12 -10.50 -11.28 0.14
C PHE A 12 -9.27 -12.15 0.41
N ILE A 13 -9.12 -13.29 -0.28
CA ILE A 13 -7.95 -14.16 -0.13
C ILE A 13 -6.68 -13.43 -0.57
N GLU A 14 -6.72 -12.75 -1.73
CA GLU A 14 -5.61 -11.95 -2.20
C GLU A 14 -5.26 -10.84 -1.19
N HIS A 15 -6.25 -10.13 -0.64
CA HIS A 15 -6.03 -9.09 0.36
C HIS A 15 -5.43 -9.60 1.67
N LEU A 16 -5.86 -10.77 2.11
CA LEU A 16 -5.28 -11.43 3.27
C LEU A 16 -3.82 -11.78 3.00
N LEU A 17 -3.52 -12.39 1.86
CA LEU A 17 -2.15 -12.76 1.48
C LEU A 17 -1.25 -11.53 1.37
N TYR A 18 -1.70 -10.47 0.71
CA TYR A 18 -0.94 -9.21 0.63
C TYR A 18 -0.68 -8.59 2.00
N SER A 19 -1.66 -8.61 2.90
CA SER A 19 -1.47 -8.11 4.27
C SER A 19 -0.42 -8.92 5.03
N VAL A 20 -0.40 -10.25 4.84
CA VAL A 20 0.64 -11.13 5.41
C VAL A 20 2.02 -10.81 4.82
N TYR A 21 2.13 -10.64 3.50
CA TYR A 21 3.40 -10.28 2.85
C TYR A 21 3.91 -8.91 3.31
N LEU A 22 3.02 -7.93 3.42
CA LEU A 22 3.33 -6.60 3.94
C LEU A 22 3.84 -6.70 5.38
N PHE A 23 3.15 -7.45 6.24
CA PHE A 23 3.56 -7.66 7.62
C PHE A 23 4.96 -8.28 7.71
N ILE A 24 5.22 -9.35 6.94
CA ILE A 24 6.53 -9.99 6.88
C ILE A 24 7.61 -9.01 6.41
N TRP A 25 7.34 -8.21 5.37
CA TRP A 25 8.28 -7.20 4.88
C TRP A 25 8.61 -6.17 5.95
N LEU A 26 7.58 -5.60 6.61
CA LEU A 26 7.76 -4.57 7.63
C LEU A 26 8.58 -5.11 8.82
N VAL A 27 8.30 -6.35 9.26
CA VAL A 27 9.07 -7.02 10.31
C VAL A 27 10.52 -7.22 9.85
N LEU A 28 10.74 -7.78 8.66
CA LEU A 28 12.10 -8.00 8.14
C LEU A 28 12.87 -6.68 8.00
N ALA A 29 12.26 -5.65 7.42
CA ALA A 29 12.89 -4.35 7.25
C ALA A 29 13.28 -3.74 8.62
N ALA A 30 12.36 -3.73 9.59
CA ALA A 30 12.62 -3.18 10.91
C ALA A 30 13.71 -3.95 11.69
N PHE A 31 13.80 -5.27 11.52
CA PHE A 31 14.79 -6.08 12.24
C PHE A 31 16.15 -6.20 11.53
N VAL A 32 16.18 -6.18 10.20
CA VAL A 32 17.37 -6.45 9.40
C VAL A 32 18.10 -5.17 9.02
N ILE A 33 17.38 -4.13 8.59
CA ILE A 33 18.00 -2.89 8.07
C ILE A 33 18.88 -2.21 9.13
N PRO A 34 18.43 -2.01 10.39
CA PRO A 34 19.30 -1.38 11.40
C PRO A 34 20.58 -2.18 11.64
N LYS A 35 20.51 -3.52 11.66
CA LYS A 35 21.68 -4.38 11.85
C LYS A 35 22.65 -4.29 10.68
N LEU A 36 22.13 -4.19 9.45
CA LEU A 36 22.96 -3.99 8.25
C LEU A 36 23.64 -2.62 8.26
N LEU A 37 22.92 -1.57 8.63
CA LEU A 37 23.49 -0.21 8.73
C LEU A 37 24.61 -0.14 9.75
N VAL A 38 24.46 -0.79 10.92
CA VAL A 38 25.53 -0.87 11.92
C VAL A 38 26.72 -1.68 11.40
N ARG A 39 26.47 -2.82 10.74
CA ARG A 39 27.53 -3.70 10.24
C ARG A 39 28.34 -3.07 9.10
N TYR A 40 27.73 -2.21 8.30
CA TYR A 40 28.35 -1.57 7.13
C TYR A 40 28.44 -0.05 7.28
N ALA A 41 28.62 0.45 8.51
CA ALA A 41 28.70 1.89 8.81
C ALA A 41 29.82 2.62 8.03
N ASN A 42 30.87 1.91 7.62
CA ASN A 42 31.96 2.47 6.81
C ASN A 42 31.59 2.65 5.32
N VAL A 43 30.46 2.10 4.88
CA VAL A 43 30.01 2.12 3.47
C VAL A 43 28.95 3.20 3.24
N VAL A 44 28.13 3.50 4.25
CA VAL A 44 27.02 4.45 4.13
C VAL A 44 27.28 5.65 5.05
N PRO A 45 27.39 6.88 4.51
CA PRO A 45 27.52 8.08 5.32
C PRO A 45 26.36 8.23 6.32
N PRO A 46 26.60 8.73 7.54
CA PRO A 46 25.56 8.90 8.57
C PRO A 46 24.37 9.72 8.08
N GLU A 47 24.61 10.73 7.25
CA GLU A 47 23.60 11.62 6.67
C GLU A 47 22.64 10.88 5.72
N VAL A 48 23.11 9.78 5.12
CA VAL A 48 22.30 8.91 4.24
C VAL A 48 21.64 7.80 5.04
N ALA A 49 22.32 7.27 6.06
CA ALA A 49 21.85 6.14 6.87
C ALA A 49 20.48 6.40 7.53
N ILE A 50 20.21 7.65 7.94
CA ILE A 50 18.92 8.04 8.53
C ILE A 50 17.73 7.84 7.58
N TRP A 51 17.97 7.88 6.26
CA TRP A 51 16.92 7.77 5.24
C TRP A 51 16.70 6.35 4.74
N VAL A 52 17.63 5.42 4.99
CA VAL A 52 17.58 4.06 4.44
C VAL A 52 16.37 3.28 4.98
N LEU A 53 16.16 3.26 6.30
CA LEU A 53 15.01 2.56 6.87
C LEU A 53 13.67 3.18 6.41
N PRO A 54 13.46 4.51 6.49
CA PRO A 54 12.27 5.15 5.92
C PRO A 54 12.05 4.78 4.44
N ALA A 55 13.10 4.83 3.61
CA ALA A 55 12.97 4.50 2.18
C ALA A 55 12.50 3.06 1.97
N PHE A 56 13.07 2.08 2.69
CA PHE A 56 12.66 0.67 2.58
C PHE A 56 11.26 0.39 3.13
N MET A 57 10.81 1.18 4.11
CA MET A 57 9.45 1.11 4.64
C MET A 57 8.44 1.79 3.69
N MET A 58 8.88 2.74 2.87
CA MET A 58 8.04 3.40 1.85
C MET A 58 7.80 2.54 0.61
N ILE A 59 8.74 1.67 0.21
CA ILE A 59 8.58 0.77 -0.95
C ILE A 59 7.25 0.01 -0.93
N PRO A 60 6.89 -0.73 0.15
CA PRO A 60 5.64 -1.46 0.17
C PRO A 60 4.42 -0.54 0.23
N ILE A 61 4.52 0.64 0.84
CA ILE A 61 3.44 1.64 0.84
C ILE A 61 3.18 2.10 -0.59
N VAL A 62 4.22 2.44 -1.35
CA VAL A 62 4.10 2.81 -2.77
C VAL A 62 3.53 1.64 -3.59
N ALA A 63 3.99 0.41 -3.36
CA ALA A 63 3.47 -0.77 -4.04
C ALA A 63 1.97 -0.98 -3.77
N VAL A 64 1.54 -0.83 -2.52
CA VAL A 64 0.14 -0.91 -2.10
C VAL A 64 -0.68 0.20 -2.75
N LEU A 65 -0.24 1.44 -2.61
CA LEU A 65 -0.98 2.61 -3.06
C LEU A 65 -1.11 2.65 -4.57
N TYR A 66 -0.01 2.53 -5.31
CA TYR A 66 0.00 2.84 -6.75
C TYR A 66 -0.28 1.66 -7.67
N PHE A 67 -0.09 0.43 -7.19
CA PHE A 67 -0.30 -0.76 -8.01
C PHE A 67 -1.46 -1.59 -7.50
N TRP A 68 -1.45 -1.91 -6.21
CA TRP A 68 -2.37 -2.90 -5.67
C TRP A 68 -3.79 -2.37 -5.45
N LEU A 69 -3.94 -1.19 -4.81
CA LEU A 69 -5.23 -0.56 -4.57
C LEU A 69 -5.97 -0.26 -5.90
N PRO A 70 -5.36 0.38 -6.92
CA PRO A 70 -6.00 0.62 -8.21
C PRO A 70 -6.37 -0.67 -8.95
N TYR A 71 -5.48 -1.66 -8.98
CA TYR A 71 -5.75 -2.94 -9.65
C TYR A 71 -6.95 -3.67 -9.04
N SER A 72 -6.97 -3.72 -7.71
CA SER A 72 -8.04 -4.32 -6.92
C SER A 72 -9.36 -3.58 -7.09
N ALA A 73 -9.31 -2.24 -7.19
CA ALA A 73 -10.47 -1.40 -7.47
C ALA A 73 -11.07 -1.71 -8.85
N VAL A 74 -10.26 -1.73 -9.91
CA VAL A 74 -10.72 -2.05 -11.26
C VAL A 74 -11.38 -3.44 -11.31
N ARG A 75 -10.80 -4.44 -10.65
CA ARG A 75 -11.37 -5.79 -10.61
C ARG A 75 -12.69 -5.86 -9.85
N LEU A 76 -12.81 -5.16 -8.72
CA LEU A 76 -14.07 -5.07 -7.98
C LEU A 76 -15.13 -4.33 -8.78
N TRP A 77 -14.77 -3.26 -9.49
CA TRP A 77 -15.68 -2.53 -10.36
C TRP A 77 -16.21 -3.41 -11.49
N VAL A 78 -15.33 -4.14 -12.19
CA VAL A 78 -15.73 -5.08 -13.24
C VAL A 78 -16.63 -6.19 -12.69
N ALA A 79 -16.35 -6.70 -11.50
CA ALA A 79 -17.19 -7.71 -10.85
C ALA A 79 -18.55 -7.17 -10.36
N ALA A 80 -18.60 -5.90 -9.94
CA ALA A 80 -19.80 -5.25 -9.43
C ALA A 80 -20.67 -4.61 -10.52
N GLY A 81 -20.09 -4.17 -11.64
CA GLY A 81 -20.81 -3.55 -12.76
C GLY A 81 -21.81 -4.46 -13.46
N ASN A 82 -21.71 -5.78 -13.24
CA ASN A 82 -22.63 -6.77 -13.79
C ASN A 82 -23.84 -7.07 -12.88
N HIS A 83 -23.87 -6.52 -11.65
CA HIS A 83 -24.96 -6.74 -10.69
C HIS A 83 -25.26 -5.44 -9.92
N ASN A 84 -26.49 -4.92 -10.01
CA ASN A 84 -26.89 -3.66 -9.37
C ASN A 84 -27.06 -3.76 -7.84
N ASP A 85 -27.07 -4.99 -7.31
CA ASP A 85 -27.43 -5.28 -5.93
C ASP A 85 -26.70 -6.55 -5.41
N GLY A 86 -26.40 -6.58 -4.10
CA GLY A 86 -25.72 -7.69 -3.40
C GLY A 86 -24.41 -7.32 -2.71
N ILE A 87 -23.84 -8.27 -1.96
CA ILE A 87 -22.64 -8.06 -1.11
C ILE A 87 -21.40 -7.58 -1.88
N GLY A 88 -21.28 -7.92 -3.16
CA GLY A 88 -20.19 -7.46 -4.03
C GLY A 88 -20.23 -5.97 -4.33
N GLN A 89 -21.42 -5.38 -4.48
CA GLN A 89 -21.61 -3.93 -4.64
C GLN A 89 -21.23 -3.18 -3.37
N TYR A 90 -21.63 -3.69 -2.21
CA TYR A 90 -21.26 -3.09 -0.92
C TYR A 90 -19.74 -3.12 -0.71
N ALA A 91 -19.11 -4.27 -0.94
CA ALA A 91 -17.66 -4.42 -0.83
C ALA A 91 -16.90 -3.47 -1.78
N TRP A 92 -17.34 -3.35 -3.04
CA TRP A 92 -16.78 -2.39 -4.01
C TRP A 92 -16.88 -0.95 -3.52
N ARG A 93 -18.06 -0.51 -3.07
CA ARG A 93 -18.29 0.88 -2.63
C ARG A 93 -17.48 1.24 -1.39
N VAL A 94 -17.40 0.34 -0.41
CA VAL A 94 -16.59 0.53 0.80
C VAL A 94 -15.10 0.59 0.44
N TYR A 95 -14.66 -0.30 -0.46
CA TYR A 95 -13.28 -0.31 -0.91
C TYR A 95 -12.90 0.95 -1.69
N ALA A 96 -13.75 1.38 -2.62
CA ALA A 96 -13.57 2.62 -3.39
C ALA A 96 -13.54 3.84 -2.47
N ALA A 97 -14.42 3.90 -1.46
CA ALA A 97 -14.40 4.96 -0.45
C ALA A 97 -13.08 4.98 0.34
N GLY A 98 -12.59 3.81 0.76
CA GLY A 98 -11.30 3.69 1.44
C GLY A 98 -10.13 4.18 0.58
N ILE A 99 -10.09 3.81 -0.70
CA ILE A 99 -9.09 4.28 -1.65
C ILE A 99 -9.16 5.81 -1.84
N PHE A 100 -10.36 6.36 -2.06
CA PHE A 100 -10.54 7.80 -2.22
C PHE A 100 -10.05 8.58 -0.99
N LEU A 101 -10.31 8.06 0.20
CA LEU A 101 -9.88 8.68 1.46
C LEU A 101 -8.36 8.65 1.61
N VAL A 102 -7.73 7.51 1.29
CA VAL A 102 -6.26 7.35 1.36
C VAL A 102 -5.55 8.23 0.33
N PHE A 103 -5.99 8.21 -0.93
CA PHE A 103 -5.40 9.06 -1.98
C PHE A 103 -5.69 10.54 -1.78
N GLY A 104 -6.89 10.89 -1.33
CA GLY A 104 -7.25 12.26 -0.98
C GLY A 104 -6.38 12.80 0.15
N PHE A 105 -6.22 12.03 1.23
CA PHE A 105 -5.34 12.39 2.33
C PHE A 105 -3.88 12.49 1.87
N HIS A 106 -3.39 11.55 1.07
CA HIS A 106 -2.01 11.58 0.56
C HIS A 106 -1.75 12.77 -0.36
N GLY A 107 -2.71 13.15 -1.20
CA GLY A 107 -2.63 14.34 -2.04
C GLY A 107 -2.58 15.63 -1.20
N VAL A 108 -3.42 15.73 -0.16
CA VAL A 108 -3.41 16.87 0.77
C VAL A 108 -2.06 16.98 1.50
N MET A 109 -1.55 15.88 2.03
CA MET A 109 -0.24 15.87 2.71
C MET A 109 0.90 16.23 1.76
N THR A 110 0.86 15.74 0.51
CA THR A 110 1.85 16.08 -0.51
C THR A 110 1.85 17.59 -0.79
N LEU A 111 0.68 18.21 -0.91
CA LEU A 111 0.57 19.65 -1.12
C LEU A 111 1.14 20.46 0.05
N PHE A 112 0.91 20.04 1.29
CA PHE A 112 1.51 20.67 2.47
C PHE A 112 3.04 20.52 2.49
N SER A 113 3.57 19.33 2.22
CA SER A 113 5.02 19.10 2.17
C SER A 113 5.72 19.83 1.03
N VAL A 114 5.05 20.05 -0.11
CA VAL A 114 5.58 20.88 -1.20
C VAL A 114 5.63 22.34 -0.80
N GLY A 115 4.64 22.85 -0.04
CA GLY A 115 4.67 24.20 0.51
C GLY A 115 5.89 24.44 1.41
N GLU A 116 6.16 23.52 2.33
CA GLU A 116 7.34 23.59 3.21
C GLU A 116 8.67 23.57 2.42
N PHE A 117 8.72 22.84 1.30
CA PHE A 117 9.91 22.80 0.44
C PHE A 117 10.22 24.15 -0.22
N PHE A 118 9.19 24.90 -0.63
CA PHE A 118 9.36 26.24 -1.23
C PHE A 118 9.69 27.33 -0.20
N GLU A 119 9.34 27.13 1.08
CA GLU A 119 9.73 28.05 2.15
C GLU A 119 11.20 27.88 2.60
N LEU A 120 11.82 26.75 2.23
CA LEU A 120 13.22 26.41 2.55
C LEU A 120 14.23 26.80 1.44
N VAL A 121 13.77 27.34 0.30
CA VAL A 121 14.58 27.80 -0.85
C VAL A 121 14.51 29.32 -0.97
#